data_AF-A0A397GP32-F1
#
_entry.id   AF-A0A397GP32-F1
#
_cell.length_a   1.000
_cell.length_b   1.000
_cell.length_c   1.000
_cell.angle_alpha   90.00
_cell.angle_beta   90.00
_cell.angle_gamma   90.00
#
_symmetry.space_group_name_H-M   'P 1'
#
loop_
_entity.id
_entity.type
_entity.pdbx_description
1 polymer ?
#
loop_
_entity_poly.entity_id
_entity_poly.type
_entity_poly.pdbx_seq_one_letter_code
_entity_poly.pdbx_strand_id
1 'polypeptide(L)'
;MMRINVSSARIHTFLKKHPVIFSKYTNKLNISRYFKATMSQATRVNPKQRFSIHTNASRSTFEEQLALLQENSQKTSEKPRQKWARPIPNINPDVDPIIFQQFEVDECIDQSSSMRSPMIRMFGITEAGNSVLCYIKGFQPYFYIPAPVGFKNDDVAEFQTSLEYALQREMRSQGRQFVTKIEINLKKTIQGYHGNRKCPFLKMYFSDTKAMSLARHILDF
;
A
#
# COMPACT_ATOMS: atom_id res chain seq x y z
N MET A 1 -13.94 4.57 -9.76
CA MET A 1 -12.91 4.60 -8.70
C MET A 1 -12.75 6.04 -8.26
N MET A 2 -13.12 6.36 -7.02
CA MET A 2 -13.09 7.72 -6.52
C MET A 2 -11.67 8.11 -6.12
N ARG A 3 -11.20 9.30 -6.51
CA ARG A 3 -9.88 9.85 -6.14
C ARG A 3 -10.06 10.98 -5.14
N ILE A 4 -9.41 10.88 -3.99
CA ILE A 4 -9.50 11.88 -2.91
C ILE A 4 -8.10 12.39 -2.60
N ASN A 5 -7.92 13.70 -2.46
CA ASN A 5 -6.65 14.27 -2.00
C ASN A 5 -6.78 14.74 -0.55
N VAL A 6 -5.94 14.19 0.32
CA VAL A 6 -5.89 14.55 1.74
C VAL A 6 -4.53 15.16 2.04
N SER A 7 -4.52 16.37 2.61
CA SER A 7 -3.31 17.02 3.09
C SER A 7 -3.00 16.62 4.54
N SER A 8 -1.71 16.44 4.85
CA SER A 8 -1.18 16.17 6.19
C SER A 8 -1.68 17.14 7.27
N ALA A 9 -1.89 18.41 6.93
CA ALA A 9 -2.47 19.40 7.85
C ALA A 9 -3.89 19.02 8.31
N ARG A 10 -4.70 18.42 7.43
CA ARG A 10 -6.05 17.93 7.75
C ARG A 10 -5.99 16.65 8.59
N ILE A 11 -5.03 15.76 8.34
CA ILE A 11 -4.83 14.52 9.11
C ILE A 11 -4.41 14.84 10.55
N HIS A 12 -3.44 15.73 10.74
CA HIS A 12 -2.96 16.12 12.06
C HIS A 12 -4.06 16.79 12.90
N THR A 13 -4.94 17.57 12.26
CA THR A 13 -6.12 18.17 12.90
C THR A 13 -7.15 17.11 13.30
N PHE A 14 -7.38 16.11 12.45
CA PHE A 14 -8.30 15.00 12.73
C PHE A 14 -7.78 14.08 13.86
N LEU A 15 -6.50 13.72 13.84
CA LEU A 15 -5.86 12.89 14.87
C LEU A 15 -5.83 13.58 16.24
N LYS A 16 -5.72 14.92 16.28
CA LYS A 16 -5.84 15.69 17.52
C LYS A 16 -7.27 15.75 18.07
N LYS A 17 -8.29 15.69 17.20
CA LYS A 17 -9.71 15.70 17.60
C LYS A 17 -10.23 14.32 18.04
N HIS A 18 -9.64 13.22 17.56
CA HIS A 18 -10.11 11.86 17.86
C HIS A 18 -8.97 10.89 18.22
N PRO A 19 -8.47 10.92 19.48
CA PRO A 19 -7.35 10.06 19.90
C PRO A 19 -7.71 8.57 20.05
N VAL A 20 -9.01 8.20 20.04
CA VAL A 20 -9.50 6.87 20.46
C VAL A 20 -9.77 5.89 19.29
N ILE A 21 -9.63 6.32 18.03
CA ILE A 21 -10.12 5.52 16.88
C ILE A 21 -9.16 4.37 16.47
N PHE A 22 -7.93 4.29 16.99
CA PHE A 22 -6.97 3.26 16.58
C PHE A 22 -6.77 2.06 17.52
N SER A 23 -7.66 1.83 18.49
CA SER A 23 -7.48 0.74 19.48
C SER A 23 -8.45 -0.46 19.35
N LYS A 24 -9.33 -0.54 18.33
CA LYS A 24 -10.39 -1.56 18.32
C LYS A 24 -10.39 -2.59 17.17
N TYR A 25 -9.39 -2.61 16.30
CA TYR A 25 -9.32 -3.62 15.22
C TYR A 25 -7.94 -4.27 15.11
N THR A 26 -7.49 -4.89 16.18
CA THR A 26 -6.44 -5.92 16.12
C THR A 26 -6.93 -7.14 16.88
N ASN A 27 -7.71 -8.00 16.22
CA ASN A 27 -7.63 -9.44 16.45
C ASN A 27 -8.53 -10.25 15.51
N LYS A 28 -7.96 -11.37 15.07
CA LYS A 28 -8.53 -12.50 14.29
C LYS A 28 -8.56 -12.31 12.78
N LEU A 29 -7.47 -12.70 12.13
CA LEU A 29 -7.53 -13.49 10.90
C LEU A 29 -6.41 -14.54 10.94
N ASN A 30 -6.84 -15.78 11.09
CA ASN A 30 -6.03 -16.98 11.17
C ASN A 30 -5.75 -17.42 9.71
N ILE A 31 -4.61 -17.03 9.16
CA ILE A 31 -4.21 -17.35 7.79
C ILE A 31 -3.35 -18.61 7.82
N SER A 32 -4.02 -19.76 7.91
CA SER A 32 -3.43 -21.07 7.65
C SER A 32 -4.50 -21.95 7.01
N ARG A 33 -4.74 -21.76 5.70
CA ARG A 33 -5.47 -22.75 4.87
C ARG A 33 -5.48 -22.55 3.35
N TYR A 34 -4.61 -21.72 2.78
CA TYR A 34 -4.49 -21.63 1.32
C TYR A 34 -3.04 -21.64 0.89
N PHE A 35 -2.38 -22.79 1.05
CA PHE A 35 -1.21 -23.13 0.24
C PHE A 35 -0.95 -24.63 0.36
N LYS A 36 -1.43 -25.39 -0.65
CA LYS A 36 -0.90 -26.67 -1.16
C LYS A 36 -1.99 -27.40 -1.93
N ALA A 37 -1.84 -27.45 -3.26
CA ALA A 37 -1.94 -28.68 -4.06
C ALA A 37 -2.04 -28.30 -5.54
N THR A 38 -0.90 -28.14 -6.21
CA THR A 38 -0.84 -28.35 -7.65
C THR A 38 0.52 -28.98 -7.97
N MET A 39 0.46 -30.27 -8.31
CA MET A 39 1.41 -31.09 -9.09
C MET A 39 1.52 -32.49 -8.46
N SER A 40 0.85 -33.47 -9.05
CA SER A 40 1.37 -34.84 -9.17
C SER A 40 0.60 -35.62 -10.23
N GLN A 41 1.37 -35.96 -11.26
CA GLN A 41 1.23 -37.01 -12.28
C GLN A 41 0.08 -38.01 -12.12
N ALA A 42 -0.76 -38.11 -13.15
CA ALA A 42 -1.67 -39.24 -13.34
C ALA A 42 -1.04 -40.25 -14.33
N THR A 43 -0.68 -41.40 -13.79
CA THR A 43 -0.19 -42.58 -14.50
C THR A 43 -1.34 -43.24 -15.28
N ARG A 44 -1.03 -43.74 -16.48
CA ARG A 44 -1.93 -44.52 -17.34
C ARG A 44 -2.44 -45.77 -16.64
N VAL A 45 -3.75 -46.02 -16.72
CA VAL A 45 -4.33 -47.35 -16.57
C VAL A 45 -5.36 -47.57 -17.68
N ASN A 46 -5.14 -48.62 -18.45
CA ASN A 46 -6.09 -49.22 -19.38
C ASN A 46 -6.85 -50.30 -18.61
N PRO A 47 -8.14 -50.51 -18.87
CA PRO A 47 -8.48 -51.88 -19.27
C PRO A 47 -9.46 -51.91 -20.44
N LYS A 48 -9.11 -52.75 -21.42
CA LYS A 48 -10.04 -53.29 -22.40
C LYS A 48 -10.95 -54.29 -21.69
N GLN A 49 -12.26 -54.14 -21.80
CA GLN A 49 -13.14 -55.29 -21.96
C GLN A 49 -14.32 -54.92 -22.86
N ARG A 50 -14.38 -55.61 -24.00
CA ARG A 50 -15.43 -55.52 -25.01
C ARG A 50 -16.67 -56.21 -24.46
N PHE A 51 -17.79 -55.50 -24.48
CA PHE A 51 -19.10 -56.11 -24.70
C PHE A 51 -19.72 -55.46 -25.93
N SER A 52 -19.83 -56.24 -27.00
CA SER A 52 -20.54 -55.87 -28.22
C SER A 52 -22.03 -56.08 -27.97
N ILE A 53 -22.76 -54.98 -27.81
CA ILE A 53 -24.21 -54.96 -27.93
C ILE A 53 -24.54 -54.09 -29.13
N HIS A 54 -24.94 -54.72 -30.23
CA HIS A 54 -25.61 -54.03 -31.32
C HIS A 54 -26.95 -53.52 -30.81
N THR A 55 -27.02 -52.22 -30.54
CA THR A 55 -28.27 -51.48 -30.50
C THR A 55 -28.10 -50.32 -31.46
N ASN A 56 -29.08 -50.12 -32.34
CA ASN A 56 -29.20 -48.89 -33.10
C ASN A 56 -29.31 -47.75 -32.09
N ALA A 57 -28.17 -47.15 -31.76
CA ALA A 57 -28.11 -46.05 -30.82
C ALA A 57 -28.72 -44.84 -31.51
N SER A 58 -30.04 -44.71 -31.37
CA SER A 58 -30.68 -43.42 -31.40
C SER A 58 -29.92 -42.55 -30.38
N ARG A 59 -29.43 -41.41 -30.86
CA ARG A 59 -28.68 -40.43 -30.07
C ARG A 59 -29.30 -40.30 -28.69
N SER A 60 -28.52 -40.51 -27.63
CA SER A 60 -29.11 -40.45 -26.28
C SER A 60 -29.64 -39.04 -26.02
N THR A 61 -30.71 -38.92 -25.23
CA THR A 61 -31.29 -37.61 -24.85
C THR A 61 -30.22 -36.67 -24.27
N PHE A 62 -29.21 -37.24 -23.62
CA PHE A 62 -28.06 -36.51 -23.10
C PHE A 62 -27.13 -36.00 -24.21
N GLU A 63 -26.76 -36.83 -25.19
CA GLU A 63 -25.96 -36.44 -26.36
C GLU A 63 -26.67 -35.42 -27.26
N GLU A 64 -28.00 -35.41 -27.21
CA GLU A 64 -28.85 -34.43 -27.91
C GLU A 64 -28.86 -33.09 -27.17
N GLN A 65 -29.01 -33.10 -25.84
CA GLN A 65 -28.88 -31.90 -25.00
C GLN A 65 -27.47 -31.28 -25.04
N LEU A 66 -26.43 -32.11 -25.08
CA LEU A 66 -25.04 -31.66 -25.14
C LEU A 66 -24.71 -30.99 -26.48
N ALA A 67 -25.28 -31.51 -27.57
CA ALA A 67 -25.20 -30.92 -28.90
C ALA A 67 -25.95 -29.58 -28.98
N LEU A 68 -27.13 -29.50 -28.39
CA LEU A 68 -27.89 -28.25 -28.29
C LEU A 68 -27.13 -27.17 -27.50
N LEU A 69 -26.41 -27.54 -26.44
CA LEU A 69 -25.56 -26.61 -25.68
C LEU A 69 -24.32 -26.16 -26.47
N GLN A 70 -23.67 -27.07 -27.21
CA GLN A 70 -22.53 -26.73 -28.07
C GLN A 70 -22.94 -25.84 -29.25
N GLU A 71 -24.07 -26.15 -29.89
CA GLU A 71 -24.60 -25.38 -31.01
C GLU A 71 -25.08 -24.00 -30.55
N ASN A 72 -25.69 -23.91 -29.35
CA ASN A 72 -26.01 -22.63 -28.72
C ASN A 72 -24.78 -21.82 -28.30
N SER A 73 -23.64 -22.47 -28.03
CA SER A 73 -22.38 -21.78 -27.71
C SER A 73 -21.69 -21.21 -28.95
N GLN A 74 -21.86 -21.85 -30.12
CA GLN A 74 -21.30 -21.42 -31.40
C GLN A 74 -22.21 -20.42 -32.16
N LYS A 75 -23.54 -20.52 -32.00
CA LYS A 75 -24.51 -19.59 -32.63
C LYS A 75 -24.80 -18.32 -31.83
N THR A 76 -24.42 -18.25 -30.54
CA THR A 76 -24.41 -16.97 -29.84
C THR A 76 -23.15 -16.20 -30.22
N SER A 77 -23.30 -15.33 -31.21
CA SER A 77 -22.54 -14.09 -31.35
C SER A 77 -22.17 -13.60 -29.94
N GLU A 78 -20.87 -13.51 -29.67
CA GLU A 78 -20.24 -13.01 -28.44
C GLU A 78 -21.25 -12.56 -27.37
N LYS A 79 -21.76 -13.46 -26.53
CA LYS A 79 -22.49 -13.01 -25.33
C LYS A 79 -21.55 -12.07 -24.60
N PRO A 80 -21.85 -10.75 -24.50
CA PRO A 80 -20.93 -9.83 -23.88
C PRO A 80 -20.69 -10.34 -22.47
N ARG A 81 -19.43 -10.64 -22.13
CA ARG A 81 -19.07 -11.04 -20.77
C ARG A 81 -19.77 -10.07 -19.83
N GLN A 82 -20.64 -10.56 -18.98
CA GLN A 82 -21.40 -9.72 -18.07
C GLN A 82 -20.40 -8.97 -17.19
N LYS A 83 -20.22 -7.67 -17.45
CA LYS A 83 -19.32 -6.81 -16.68
C LYS A 83 -20.13 -6.18 -15.56
N TRP A 84 -20.02 -6.74 -14.35
CA TRP A 84 -20.61 -6.10 -13.17
C TRP A 84 -19.83 -4.84 -12.82
N ALA A 85 -20.45 -3.68 -13.04
CA ALA A 85 -19.91 -2.40 -12.60
C ALA A 85 -20.34 -2.13 -11.15
N ARG A 86 -19.50 -1.40 -10.41
CA ARG A 86 -19.89 -0.87 -9.10
C ARG A 86 -20.81 0.33 -9.28
N PRO A 87 -21.70 0.60 -8.32
CA PRO A 87 -22.52 1.81 -8.32
C PRO A 87 -21.68 3.08 -8.45
N ILE A 88 -22.24 4.12 -9.07
CA ILE A 88 -21.60 5.44 -9.15
C ILE A 88 -21.94 6.21 -7.87
N PRO A 89 -20.94 6.70 -7.12
CA PRO A 89 -21.21 7.52 -5.95
C PRO A 89 -21.73 8.90 -6.37
N ASN A 90 -22.83 9.34 -5.76
CA ASN A 90 -23.27 10.74 -5.80
C ASN A 90 -22.76 11.42 -4.52
N ILE A 91 -21.57 12.04 -4.57
CA ILE A 91 -20.90 12.63 -3.41
C ILE A 91 -20.44 14.05 -3.78
N ASN A 92 -20.79 15.03 -2.95
CA ASN A 92 -20.28 16.39 -3.04
C ASN A 92 -19.02 16.54 -2.16
N PRO A 93 -17.83 16.81 -2.74
CA PRO A 93 -16.57 16.87 -1.98
C PRO A 93 -16.50 17.99 -0.94
N ASP A 94 -17.30 19.05 -1.07
CA ASP A 94 -17.26 20.20 -0.17
C ASP A 94 -18.16 20.03 1.06
N VAL A 95 -19.15 19.13 0.99
CA VAL A 95 -20.19 18.97 2.02
C VAL A 95 -20.13 17.58 2.65
N ASP A 96 -19.94 16.54 1.83
CA ASP A 96 -20.11 15.17 2.28
C ASP A 96 -18.80 14.54 2.78
N PRO A 97 -18.78 13.96 3.99
CA PRO A 97 -17.63 13.21 4.47
C PRO A 97 -17.50 11.88 3.72
N ILE A 98 -16.26 11.48 3.42
CA ILE A 98 -16.00 10.19 2.79
C ILE A 98 -15.50 9.21 3.86
N ILE A 99 -16.39 8.29 4.24
CA ILE A 99 -16.12 7.24 5.23
C ILE A 99 -15.92 5.93 4.49
N PHE A 100 -14.75 5.31 4.68
CA PHE A 100 -14.40 4.06 4.02
C PHE A 100 -13.47 3.21 4.86
N GLN A 101 -13.52 1.90 4.67
CA GLN A 101 -12.60 0.95 5.26
C GLN A 101 -11.40 0.75 4.32
N GLN A 102 -10.19 0.98 4.84
CA GLN A 102 -8.95 0.72 4.11
C GLN A 102 -8.58 -0.77 4.16
N PHE A 103 -7.96 -1.28 3.10
CA PHE A 103 -7.41 -2.64 3.06
C PHE A 103 -5.99 -2.74 2.50
N GLU A 104 -5.50 -1.73 1.78
CA GLU A 104 -4.15 -1.71 1.23
C GLU A 104 -3.60 -0.29 1.24
N VAL A 105 -2.30 -0.18 1.51
CA VAL A 105 -1.56 1.08 1.56
C VAL A 105 -0.29 0.92 0.77
N ASP A 106 0.00 1.88 -0.11
CA ASP A 106 1.18 1.88 -0.96
C ASP A 106 1.84 3.27 -0.97
N GLU A 107 3.15 3.31 -1.17
CA GLU A 107 3.92 4.54 -1.26
C GLU A 107 4.22 4.87 -2.72
N CYS A 108 3.95 6.10 -3.13
CA CYS A 108 4.31 6.58 -4.45
C CYS A 108 4.90 8.00 -4.41
N ILE A 109 5.53 8.41 -5.50
CA ILE A 109 6.04 9.77 -5.66
C ILE A 109 5.00 10.60 -6.40
N ASP A 110 4.70 11.80 -5.88
CA ASP A 110 3.83 12.75 -6.55
C ASP A 110 4.52 13.39 -7.75
N GLN A 111 4.30 12.84 -8.95
CA GLN A 111 4.82 13.39 -10.20
C GLN A 111 4.19 14.75 -10.56
N SER A 112 3.02 15.09 -10.01
CA SER A 112 2.37 16.38 -10.26
C SER A 112 2.97 17.51 -9.42
N SER A 113 3.67 17.16 -8.34
CA SER A 113 4.37 18.14 -7.51
C SER A 113 5.76 18.42 -8.10
N SER A 114 6.12 19.70 -8.19
CA SER A 114 7.47 20.13 -8.60
C SER A 114 8.57 19.51 -7.72
N MET A 115 8.27 19.29 -6.43
CA MET A 115 9.20 18.76 -5.44
C MET A 115 9.30 17.22 -5.42
N ARG A 116 8.55 16.49 -6.27
CA ARG A 116 8.48 15.02 -6.25
C ARG A 116 8.27 14.46 -4.84
N SER A 117 7.31 15.02 -4.13
CA SER A 117 7.08 14.67 -2.72
C SER A 117 6.49 13.26 -2.57
N PRO A 118 6.84 12.53 -1.51
CA PRO A 118 6.26 11.23 -1.20
C PRO A 118 4.78 11.39 -0.87
N MET A 119 4.02 10.43 -1.36
CA MET A 119 2.58 10.37 -1.24
C MET A 119 2.18 8.95 -0.88
N ILE A 120 1.19 8.83 0.00
CA ILE A 120 0.65 7.53 0.38
C ILE A 120 -0.67 7.33 -0.37
N ARG A 121 -0.81 6.20 -1.04
CA ARG A 121 -2.04 5.73 -1.67
C ARG A 121 -2.72 4.76 -0.72
N MET A 122 -3.96 5.06 -0.36
CA MET A 122 -4.78 4.21 0.48
C MET A 122 -5.97 3.72 -0.32
N PHE A 123 -6.10 2.40 -0.43
CA PHE A 123 -7.18 1.74 -1.14
C PHE A 123 -8.22 1.25 -0.14
N GLY A 124 -9.48 1.42 -0.49
CA GLY A 124 -10.57 1.05 0.40
C GLY A 124 -11.93 0.93 -0.27
N ILE A 125 -12.92 0.60 0.55
CA ILE A 125 -14.32 0.51 0.15
C ILE A 125 -15.21 1.29 1.11
N THR A 126 -16.19 2.01 0.60
CA THR A 126 -17.24 2.60 1.43
C THR A 126 -18.25 1.55 1.86
N GLU A 127 -19.08 1.87 2.86
CA GLU A 127 -20.21 1.01 3.27
C GLU A 127 -21.17 0.68 2.11
N ALA A 128 -21.40 1.65 1.22
CA ALA A 128 -22.18 1.49 -0.01
C ALA A 128 -21.49 0.64 -1.10
N GLY A 129 -20.29 0.10 -0.86
CA GLY A 129 -19.56 -0.76 -1.80
C GLY A 129 -18.77 -0.04 -2.90
N ASN A 130 -18.59 1.28 -2.78
CA ASN A 130 -17.80 2.08 -3.73
C ASN A 130 -16.30 1.93 -3.46
N SER A 131 -15.51 1.71 -4.50
CA SER A 131 -14.04 1.66 -4.37
C SER A 131 -13.43 3.06 -4.29
N VAL A 132 -12.59 3.25 -3.29
CA VAL A 132 -11.92 4.51 -2.95
C VAL A 132 -10.42 4.38 -3.14
N LEU A 133 -9.81 5.38 -3.78
CA LEU A 133 -8.39 5.66 -3.74
C LEU A 133 -8.18 7.03 -3.11
N CYS A 134 -7.58 7.02 -1.92
CA CYS A 134 -7.21 8.21 -1.19
C CYS A 134 -5.71 8.47 -1.35
N TYR A 135 -5.37 9.63 -1.89
CA TYR A 135 -4.02 10.16 -1.97
C TYR A 135 -3.75 11.04 -0.76
N ILE A 136 -2.80 10.64 0.07
CA ILE A 136 -2.37 11.38 1.25
C ILE A 136 -1.05 12.10 0.93
N LYS A 137 -1.07 13.43 0.95
CA LYS A 137 0.05 14.31 0.61
C LYS A 137 0.52 15.12 1.82
N GLY A 138 1.75 15.63 1.77
CA GLY A 138 2.32 16.51 2.81
C GLY A 138 2.93 15.77 4.00
N PHE A 139 3.22 14.48 3.83
CA PHE A 139 4.02 13.71 4.77
C PHE A 139 5.48 13.70 4.31
N GLN A 140 6.41 13.97 5.22
CA GLN A 140 7.85 13.92 4.95
C GLN A 140 8.47 12.79 5.77
N PRO A 141 9.21 11.86 5.14
CA PRO A 141 9.94 10.82 5.86
C PRO A 141 10.92 11.42 6.86
N TYR A 142 11.00 10.83 8.06
CA TYR A 142 11.93 11.27 9.09
C TYR A 142 12.44 10.11 9.93
N PHE A 143 13.62 10.27 10.53
CA PHE A 143 14.11 9.42 11.61
C PHE A 143 14.79 10.23 12.70
N TYR A 144 15.11 9.56 13.80
CA TYR A 144 15.81 10.13 14.95
C TYR A 144 17.19 9.51 15.09
N ILE A 145 18.19 10.34 15.40
CA ILE A 145 19.52 9.91 15.85
C ILE A 145 19.85 10.57 17.20
N PRO A 146 20.64 9.92 18.07
CA PRO A 146 21.15 10.58 19.27
C PRO A 146 22.00 11.79 18.85
N ALA A 147 21.79 12.94 19.50
CA ALA A 147 22.61 14.11 19.22
C ALA A 147 24.04 13.87 19.76
N PRO A 148 25.09 14.21 19.00
CA PRO A 148 26.46 14.18 19.51
C PRO A 148 26.62 15.03 20.78
N VAL A 149 27.56 14.66 21.63
CA VAL A 149 27.83 15.41 22.86
C VAL A 149 28.24 16.84 22.51
N GLY A 150 27.54 17.82 23.07
CA GLY A 150 27.81 19.23 22.81
C GLY A 150 27.15 19.82 21.56
N PHE A 151 26.35 19.05 20.82
CA PHE A 151 25.63 19.54 19.64
C PHE A 151 24.58 20.61 20.01
N LYS A 152 24.70 21.79 19.42
CA LYS A 152 23.84 22.96 19.67
C LYS A 152 22.96 23.27 18.46
N ASN A 153 22.01 24.19 18.65
CA ASN A 153 21.16 24.67 17.55
C ASN A 153 21.97 25.39 16.45
N ASP A 154 23.08 26.03 16.82
CA ASP A 154 23.94 26.76 15.87
C ASP A 154 24.62 25.81 14.88
N ASP A 155 24.92 24.57 15.31
CA ASP A 155 25.57 23.54 14.49
C ASP A 155 24.61 22.88 13.47
N VAL A 156 23.29 23.10 13.62
CA VAL A 156 22.27 22.44 12.80
C VAL A 156 22.40 22.82 11.33
N ALA A 157 22.65 24.10 11.04
CA ALA A 157 22.73 24.60 9.66
C ALA A 157 23.96 24.03 8.92
N GLU A 158 25.10 23.97 9.62
CA GLU A 158 26.33 23.39 9.08
C GLU A 158 26.17 21.88 8.86
N PHE A 159 25.62 21.17 9.86
CA PHE A 159 25.37 19.74 9.76
C PHE A 159 24.39 19.40 8.63
N GLN A 160 23.30 20.17 8.48
CA GLN A 160 22.34 19.99 7.39
C GLN A 160 23.01 20.15 6.02
N THR A 161 23.86 21.17 5.87
CA THR A 161 24.59 21.43 4.61
C THR A 161 25.58 20.32 4.27
N SER A 162 26.33 19.84 5.28
CA SER A 162 27.28 18.74 5.13
C SER A 162 26.59 17.42 4.73
N LEU A 163 25.48 17.09 5.39
CA LEU A 163 24.69 15.90 5.06
C LEU A 163 24.07 15.99 3.66
N GLU A 164 23.55 17.17 3.30
CA GLU A 164 23.01 17.43 1.97
C GLU A 164 24.06 17.20 0.88
N TYR A 165 25.29 17.70 1.07
CA TYR A 165 26.40 17.49 0.14
C TYR A 165 26.76 16.00 0.00
N ALA A 166 26.84 15.26 1.12
CA ALA A 166 27.10 13.82 1.12
C ALA A 166 26.01 13.06 0.34
N LEU A 167 24.74 13.40 0.54
CA LEU A 167 23.61 12.79 -0.17
C LEU A 167 23.63 13.09 -1.67
N GLN A 168 23.90 14.34 -2.06
CA GLN A 168 24.00 14.71 -3.47
C GLN A 168 25.10 13.95 -4.19
N ARG A 169 26.23 13.71 -3.51
CA ARG A 169 27.36 12.91 -4.04
C ARG A 169 26.95 11.47 -4.28
N GLU A 170 26.35 10.81 -3.29
CA GLU A 170 25.93 9.41 -3.39
C GLU A 170 24.78 9.21 -4.39
N MET A 171 23.80 10.11 -4.41
CA MET A 171 22.64 10.03 -5.31
C MET A 171 22.96 10.52 -6.74
N ARG A 172 24.17 11.01 -7.00
CA ARG A 172 24.60 11.59 -8.29
C ARG A 172 23.58 12.60 -8.84
N SER A 173 22.99 13.38 -7.94
CA SER A 173 21.87 14.27 -8.23
C SER A 173 22.21 15.65 -7.70
N GLN A 174 22.70 16.52 -8.57
CA GLN A 174 23.07 17.89 -8.21
C GLN A 174 21.86 18.83 -8.26
N GLY A 175 21.79 19.78 -7.33
CA GLY A 175 20.76 20.82 -7.30
C GLY A 175 19.40 20.38 -6.76
N ARG A 176 19.26 19.14 -6.28
CA ARG A 176 18.07 18.66 -5.57
C ARG A 176 18.29 18.74 -4.07
N GLN A 177 17.33 19.28 -3.33
CA GLN A 177 17.32 19.28 -1.87
C GLN A 177 16.77 17.96 -1.34
N PHE A 178 17.56 17.25 -0.52
CA PHE A 178 17.18 15.99 0.10
C PHE A 178 16.81 16.12 1.57
N VAL A 179 17.48 17.00 2.32
CA VAL A 179 17.23 17.27 3.73
C VAL A 179 16.40 18.54 3.85
N THR A 180 15.14 18.38 4.27
CA THR A 180 14.22 19.51 4.41
C THR A 180 14.47 20.27 5.71
N LYS A 181 14.59 19.55 6.83
CA LYS A 181 14.67 20.15 8.16
C LYS A 181 15.35 19.21 9.15
N ILE A 182 16.04 19.79 10.13
CA ILE A 182 16.55 19.07 11.30
C ILE A 182 16.05 19.77 12.56
N GLU A 183 15.54 19.02 13.52
CA GLU A 183 15.02 19.53 14.80
C GLU A 183 15.69 18.80 15.98
N ILE A 184 16.08 19.53 17.02
CA ILE A 184 16.56 18.92 18.26
C ILE A 184 15.36 18.65 19.18
N ASN A 185 15.18 17.41 19.61
CA ASN A 185 14.11 17.01 20.51
C ASN A 185 14.63 16.13 21.66
N LEU A 186 14.11 16.36 22.86
CA LEU A 186 14.38 15.49 24.01
C LEU A 186 13.55 14.21 23.95
N LYS A 187 14.21 13.05 23.77
CA LYS A 187 13.60 11.72 23.63
C LYS A 187 14.30 10.69 24.52
N LYS A 188 13.78 9.46 24.53
CA LYS A 188 14.36 8.30 25.24
C LYS A 188 14.38 7.10 24.32
N THR A 189 15.42 6.30 24.43
CA THR A 189 15.46 4.97 23.80
C THR A 189 14.46 4.05 24.50
N ILE A 190 13.80 3.17 23.72
CA ILE A 190 12.85 2.17 24.23
C ILE A 190 13.56 1.05 24.98
N GLN A 191 14.77 0.68 24.52
CA GLN A 191 15.58 -0.36 25.12
C GLN A 191 16.29 0.15 26.38
N GLY A 192 16.18 -0.60 27.48
CA GLY A 192 16.89 -0.36 28.73
C GLY A 192 16.28 0.74 29.61
N TYR A 193 16.39 0.59 30.93
CA TYR A 193 15.96 1.61 31.88
C TYR A 193 17.10 2.59 32.17
N HIS A 194 16.97 3.81 31.65
CA HIS A 194 17.98 4.86 31.76
C HIS A 194 17.61 5.94 32.80
N GLY A 195 16.84 5.55 33.83
CA GLY A 195 16.48 6.42 34.94
C GLY A 195 15.71 7.66 34.50
N ASN A 196 14.55 7.49 33.85
CA ASN A 196 13.60 8.55 33.47
C ASN A 196 14.14 9.87 32.87
N ARG A 197 15.41 9.93 32.45
CA ARG A 197 16.07 11.08 31.85
C ARG A 197 15.85 11.07 30.34
N LYS A 198 15.56 12.23 29.76
CA LYS A 198 15.50 12.40 28.30
C LYS A 198 16.86 12.89 27.81
N CYS A 199 17.29 12.39 26.67
CA CYS A 199 18.51 12.81 25.99
C CYS A 199 18.14 13.59 24.71
N PRO A 200 19.02 14.48 24.23
CA PRO A 200 18.82 15.16 22.96
C PRO A 200 18.93 14.17 21.78
N PHE A 201 17.96 14.24 20.87
CA PHE A 201 17.93 13.52 19.60
C PHE A 201 17.72 14.51 18.46
N LEU A 202 18.32 14.25 17.31
CA LEU A 202 18.09 14.98 16.07
C LEU A 202 17.00 14.28 15.28
N LYS A 203 15.90 14.99 15.02
CA LYS A 203 14.84 14.58 14.12
C LYS A 203 15.11 15.16 12.75
N MET A 204 15.38 14.31 11.78
CA MET A 204 15.78 14.72 10.44
C MET A 204 14.67 14.38 9.45
N TYR A 205 14.23 15.38 8.69
CA TYR A 205 13.17 15.26 7.68
C TYR A 205 13.77 15.26 6.28
N PHE A 206 13.28 14.37 5.44
CA PHE A 206 13.78 14.14 4.09
C PHE A 206 12.72 14.43 3.04
N SER A 207 13.18 14.76 1.83
CA SER A 207 12.31 14.90 0.67
C SER A 207 11.74 13.55 0.28
N ASP A 208 12.54 12.48 0.30
CA ASP A 208 12.20 11.15 -0.22
C ASP A 208 12.62 10.05 0.76
N THR A 209 11.91 8.91 0.73
CA THR A 209 12.29 7.71 1.48
C THR A 209 13.63 7.12 1.04
N LYS A 210 13.97 7.24 -0.25
CA LYS A 210 15.28 6.81 -0.77
C LYS A 210 16.43 7.59 -0.15
N ALA A 211 16.31 8.92 -0.10
CA ALA A 211 17.32 9.79 0.50
C ALA A 211 17.44 9.52 2.01
N MET A 212 16.31 9.28 2.69
CA MET A 212 16.29 8.88 4.09
C MET A 212 17.07 7.57 4.34
N SER A 213 16.81 6.53 3.54
CA SER A 213 17.51 5.24 3.67
C SER A 213 19.01 5.35 3.41
N LEU A 214 19.40 6.20 2.46
CA LEU A 214 20.82 6.46 2.17
C LEU A 214 21.49 7.28 3.28
N ALA A 215 20.82 8.31 3.80
CA ALA A 215 21.33 9.10 4.93
C ALA A 215 21.58 8.22 6.15
N ARG A 216 20.67 7.27 6.40
CA ARG A 216 20.82 6.27 7.45
C ARG A 216 22.09 5.43 7.25
N HIS A 217 22.34 4.98 6.03
CA HIS A 217 23.55 4.24 5.70
C HIS A 217 24.83 5.07 5.87
N ILE A 218 24.83 6.33 5.42
CA ILE A 218 25.99 7.26 5.56
C ILE A 218 26.31 7.54 7.03
N LEU A 219 25.29 7.59 7.89
CA LEU A 219 25.44 7.87 9.31
C LEU A 219 25.76 6.62 10.14
N ASP A 220 25.89 5.44 9.52
CA ASP A 220 26.14 4.15 10.18
C ASP A 220 25.14 3.81 11.31
N PHE A 221 23.82 4.01 11.07
CA PHE A 221 22.72 3.74 12.03
C PHE A 221 21.55 2.88 11.47
#